data_AF-A0A3P8KTZ1-F1
#
_entry.id   AF-A0A3P8KTZ1-F1
#
_cell.length_a   1.000
_cell.length_b   1.000
_cell.length_c   1.000
_cell.angle_alpha   90.00
_cell.angle_beta   90.00
_cell.angle_gamma   90.00
#
_symmetry.space_group_name_H-M   'P 1'
#
loop_
_entity.id
_entity.type
_entity.pdbx_description
1 polymer ?
#
loop_
_entity_poly.entity_id
_entity_poly.type
_entity_poly.pdbx_seq_one_letter_code
_entity_poly.pdbx_strand_id
1 'polypeptide(L)'
;MSEANVSLILTIIDTPGFGSELDNSASWKPLVKHIDSRFESYLRAELNVSRITVGSGATYQPGLPNDQRVHLCLYFISPNGHGLHQLDIETLKQLHNRVS
;
A
#
# COMPACT_ATOMS: atom_id res chain seq x y z
N MET A 1 -9.39 -2.94 17.67
CA MET A 1 -8.53 -3.97 18.28
C MET A 1 -7.38 -3.24 18.95
N SER A 2 -7.09 -3.55 20.21
CA SER A 2 -5.97 -2.95 20.95
C SER A 2 -4.90 -4.02 21.16
N GLU A 3 -3.71 -3.82 20.62
CA GLU A 3 -2.51 -4.56 21.01
C GLU A 3 -1.66 -3.67 21.91
N ALA A 4 -1.15 -4.23 23.01
CA ALA A 4 -0.16 -3.60 23.88
C ALA A 4 -0.45 -2.14 24.33
N ASN A 5 -1.72 -1.82 24.61
CA ASN A 5 -2.16 -0.49 25.07
C ASN A 5 -2.06 0.64 24.02
N VAL A 6 -2.00 0.30 22.73
CA VAL A 6 -2.02 1.24 21.59
C VAL A 6 -3.28 1.00 20.74
N SER A 7 -3.93 2.09 20.31
CA SER A 7 -5.04 2.02 19.36
C SER A 7 -4.48 1.85 17.94
N LEU A 8 -4.70 0.67 17.34
CA LEU A 8 -4.23 0.35 15.99
C LEU A 8 -5.36 0.45 14.97
N ILE A 9 -5.08 1.13 13.86
CA ILE A 9 -5.92 1.15 12.67
C ILE A 9 -5.25 0.25 11.64
N LEU A 10 -5.73 -0.99 11.52
CA LEU A 10 -5.22 -1.96 10.57
C LEU A 10 -6.07 -1.95 9.29
N THR A 11 -5.42 -1.79 8.14
CA THR A 11 -6.05 -1.93 6.82
C THR A 11 -5.45 -3.12 6.10
N ILE A 12 -6.29 -4.07 5.68
CA ILE A 12 -5.87 -5.24 4.90
C ILE A 12 -6.37 -5.06 3.48
N ILE A 13 -5.47 -5.21 2.51
CA ILE A 13 -5.77 -5.16 1.08
C ILE A 13 -5.57 -6.56 0.54
N ASP A 14 -6.62 -7.14 -0.05
CA ASP A 14 -6.59 -8.46 -0.68
C ASP A 14 -6.50 -8.34 -2.20
N THR A 15 -5.94 -9.36 -2.85
CA THR A 15 -5.67 -9.41 -4.30
C THR A 15 -6.35 -10.64 -4.92
N PRO A 16 -7.70 -10.68 -4.96
CA PRO A 16 -8.42 -11.83 -5.45
C PRO A 16 -8.12 -12.09 -6.93
N GLY A 17 -7.95 -13.36 -7.29
CA GLY A 17 -7.71 -13.77 -8.68
C GLY A 17 -6.28 -13.57 -9.19
N PHE A 18 -5.34 -13.16 -8.35
CA PHE A 18 -3.93 -13.08 -8.75
C PHE A 18 -3.40 -14.46 -9.20
N GLY A 19 -2.79 -14.52 -10.39
CA GLY A 19 -2.24 -15.77 -10.94
C GLY A 19 -3.28 -16.75 -11.49
N SER A 20 -4.55 -16.35 -11.61
CA SER A 20 -5.65 -17.24 -12.06
C SER A 20 -6.02 -17.10 -13.54
N GLU A 21 -5.45 -16.11 -14.24
CA GLU A 21 -5.72 -15.89 -15.67
C GLU A 21 -4.91 -16.87 -16.54
N LEU A 22 -5.28 -16.98 -17.83
CA LEU A 22 -4.50 -17.75 -18.81
C LEU A 22 -3.16 -17.08 -19.12
N ASP A 23 -3.13 -15.75 -19.14
CA ASP A 23 -1.92 -14.94 -19.29
C ASP A 23 -1.76 -14.05 -18.05
N ASN A 24 -0.77 -14.35 -17.22
CA ASN A 24 -0.48 -13.59 -15.99
C ASN A 24 0.73 -12.64 -16.12
N SER A 25 1.25 -12.44 -17.34
CA SER A 25 2.45 -11.61 -17.57
C SER A 25 2.32 -10.17 -17.08
N ALA A 26 1.08 -9.68 -16.96
CA ALA A 26 0.76 -8.31 -16.52
C ALA A 26 0.07 -8.25 -15.15
N SER A 27 -0.08 -9.35 -14.42
CA SER A 27 -0.86 -9.41 -13.17
C SER A 27 -0.30 -8.53 -12.04
N TRP A 28 0.98 -8.17 -12.10
CA TRP A 28 1.62 -7.24 -11.15
C TRP A 28 1.25 -5.77 -11.36
N LYS A 29 0.83 -5.37 -12.57
CA LYS A 29 0.50 -3.97 -12.91
C LYS A 29 -0.59 -3.37 -12.01
N PRO A 30 -1.75 -4.03 -11.76
CA PRO A 30 -2.77 -3.48 -10.87
C PRO A 30 -2.27 -3.33 -9.43
N LEU A 31 -1.41 -4.24 -8.95
CA LEU A 31 -0.80 -4.16 -7.62
C LEU A 31 0.08 -2.92 -7.50
N VAL A 32 1.01 -2.75 -8.43
CA VAL A 32 1.91 -1.59 -8.48
C VAL A 32 1.11 -0.29 -8.58
N LYS A 33 0.12 -0.24 -9.47
CA LYS A 33 -0.74 0.94 -9.62
C LYS A 33 -1.49 1.29 -8.33
N HIS A 34 -1.97 0.29 -7.59
CA HIS A 34 -2.64 0.51 -6.32
C HIS A 34 -1.68 1.14 -5.30
N ILE A 35 -0.49 0.56 -5.15
CA ILE A 35 0.54 1.04 -4.23
C ILE A 35 0.94 2.49 -4.58
N ASP A 36 1.32 2.73 -5.84
CA ASP A 36 1.73 4.06 -6.31
C ASP A 36 0.63 5.12 -6.07
N SER A 37 -0.64 4.77 -6.30
CA SER A 37 -1.76 5.67 -6.05
C SER A 37 -1.91 6.05 -4.57
N ARG A 38 -1.58 5.15 -3.64
CA ARG A 38 -1.59 5.45 -2.19
C ARG A 38 -0.46 6.39 -1.81
N PHE A 39 0.75 6.17 -2.36
CA PHE A 39 1.88 7.10 -2.18
C PHE A 39 1.57 8.48 -2.76
N GLU A 40 1.02 8.54 -3.97
CA GLU A 40 0.66 9.82 -4.59
C GLU A 40 -0.41 10.56 -3.79
N SER A 41 -1.42 9.85 -3.29
CA SER A 41 -2.48 10.45 -2.45
C SER A 41 -1.92 11.03 -1.16
N TYR A 42 -1.01 10.30 -0.51
CA TYR A 42 -0.32 10.76 0.69
C TYR A 42 0.57 11.98 0.40
N LEU A 43 1.38 11.93 -0.66
CA LEU A 43 2.22 13.05 -1.10
C LEU A 43 1.39 14.30 -1.41
N ARG A 44 0.27 14.15 -2.12
CA ARG A 44 -0.65 15.26 -2.40
C ARG A 44 -1.22 15.84 -1.11
N ALA A 45 -1.55 15.01 -0.13
CA ALA A 45 -2.06 15.48 1.16
C ALA A 45 -0.99 16.20 1.99
N GLU A 46 0.27 15.76 1.95
CA GLU A 46 1.40 16.47 2.58
C GLU A 46 1.71 17.81 1.91
N LEU A 47 1.65 17.86 0.58
CA LEU A 47 1.88 19.07 -0.21
C LEU A 47 0.70 20.05 -0.15
N ASN A 48 -0.51 19.54 0.11
CA ASN A 48 -1.69 20.36 0.33
C ASN A 48 -1.53 21.11 1.65
N VAL A 49 -1.08 22.36 1.53
CA VAL A 49 -1.02 23.33 2.62
C VAL A 49 -2.46 23.66 3.05
N SER A 50 -3.05 22.87 3.95
CA SER A 50 -4.15 23.33 4.80
C SER A 50 -3.57 24.29 5.84
N ARG A 51 -3.15 25.48 5.39
CA ARG A 51 -2.81 26.60 6.27
C ARG A 51 -4.11 27.08 6.89
N ILE A 52 -4.55 26.41 7.95
CA ILE A 52 -5.58 26.96 8.83
C ILE A 52 -4.92 28.16 9.48
N THR A 53 -5.19 29.34 8.94
CA THR A 53 -4.69 30.61 9.46
C THR A 53 -5.18 30.73 10.90
N VAL A 54 -4.25 30.86 11.84
CA VAL A 54 -4.55 31.22 13.24
C VAL A 54 -5.37 32.52 13.22
N GLY A 55 -6.69 32.42 13.45
CA GLY A 55 -7.61 33.56 13.43
C GLY A 55 -8.99 33.31 12.80
N SER A 56 -9.22 32.20 12.09
CA SER A 56 -10.50 31.90 11.42
C SER A 56 -11.58 31.27 12.32
N GLY A 57 -11.31 31.07 13.62
CA GLY A 57 -12.22 30.35 14.53
C GLY A 57 -12.33 28.84 14.27
N ALA A 58 -11.69 28.32 13.22
CA ALA A 58 -11.56 26.89 12.97
C ALA A 58 -10.44 26.29 13.83
N THR A 59 -10.73 25.17 14.50
CA THR A 59 -9.77 24.42 15.29
C THR A 59 -8.52 24.08 14.46
N TYR A 60 -7.35 24.59 14.88
CA TYR A 60 -6.06 24.21 14.32
C TYR A 60 -5.86 22.71 14.52
N GLN A 61 -5.89 21.94 13.43
CA GLN A 61 -5.49 20.53 13.42
C GLN A 61 -4.13 20.42 12.72
N PRO A 62 -3.00 20.47 13.45
CA PRO A 62 -1.72 20.03 12.91
C PRO A 62 -1.73 18.51 12.91
N GLY A 63 -2.39 17.92 11.92
CA GLY A 63 -2.42 16.47 11.75
C GLY A 63 -1.59 16.08 10.55
N LEU A 64 -0.64 15.14 10.73
CA LEU A 64 -0.14 14.39 9.58
C LEU A 64 -1.36 13.82 8.82
N PRO A 65 -1.35 13.85 7.48
CA PRO A 65 -2.41 13.22 6.71
C PRO A 65 -2.52 11.74 7.08
N ASN A 66 -3.74 11.21 7.04
CA ASN A 66 -3.99 9.81 7.37
C ASN A 66 -3.13 8.91 6.45
N ASP A 67 -2.21 8.15 7.04
CA ASP A 67 -1.30 7.30 6.28
C ASP A 67 -2.04 6.05 5.77
N GLN A 68 -2.33 6.04 4.46
CA GLN A 68 -2.94 4.92 3.76
C GLN A 68 -1.96 4.20 2.83
N ARG A 69 -0.65 4.44 2.99
CA ARG A 69 0.38 3.76 2.19
C ARG A 69 0.45 2.29 2.59
N VAL A 70 1.04 1.47 1.72
CA VAL A 70 1.26 0.05 2.00
C VAL A 70 2.59 -0.09 2.72
N HIS A 71 2.53 -0.45 4.01
CA HIS A 71 3.70 -0.63 4.88
C HIS A 71 4.26 -2.06 4.86
N LEU A 72 3.50 -3.03 4.37
CA LEU A 72 3.93 -4.42 4.28
C LEU A 72 3.23 -5.12 3.13
N CYS A 73 3.98 -5.96 2.41
CA CYS A 73 3.42 -6.89 1.43
C CYS A 73 3.76 -8.32 1.85
N LEU A 74 2.72 -9.10 2.09
CA LEU A 74 2.84 -10.54 2.33
C LEU A 74 2.63 -11.26 1.01
N TYR A 75 3.70 -11.85 0.47
CA TYR A 75 3.67 -12.61 -0.78
C TYR A 75 3.68 -14.11 -0.50
N PHE A 76 2.66 -14.82 -0.97
CA PHE A 76 2.50 -16.26 -0.73
C PHE A 76 3.12 -17.06 -1.88
N ILE A 77 4.24 -17.72 -1.60
CA ILE A 77 4.89 -18.62 -2.55
C ILE A 77 4.27 -20.01 -2.40
N SER A 78 3.82 -20.59 -3.51
CA SER A 78 3.23 -21.93 -3.50
C SER A 78 4.30 -22.99 -3.15
N PRO A 79 4.00 -23.96 -2.26
CA PRO A 79 4.97 -24.92 -1.73
C PRO A 79 5.26 -26.06 -2.74
N ASN A 80 5.83 -25.71 -3.88
CA ASN A 80 5.89 -26.60 -5.05
C ASN A 80 7.11 -27.53 -5.03
N GLY A 81 8.05 -27.32 -4.10
CA GLY A 81 9.35 -28.02 -4.05
C GLY A 81 10.29 -27.70 -5.21
N HIS A 82 9.82 -26.94 -6.20
CA HIS A 82 10.58 -26.38 -7.30
C HIS A 82 10.84 -24.89 -6.99
N GLY A 83 11.82 -24.27 -7.67
CA GLY A 83 12.14 -22.85 -7.47
C GLY A 83 10.95 -21.90 -7.73
N LEU A 84 11.22 -20.59 -7.64
CA LEU A 84 10.19 -19.57 -7.87
C LEU A 84 9.61 -19.65 -9.28
N HIS A 85 8.29 -19.48 -9.41
CA HIS A 85 7.68 -19.33 -10.73
C HIS A 85 8.10 -18.03 -11.37
N GLN A 86 8.08 -17.99 -12.70
CA GLN A 86 8.40 -16.76 -13.45
C GLN A 86 7.50 -15.60 -13.03
N LEU A 87 6.21 -15.86 -12.80
CA LEU A 87 5.25 -14.88 -12.27
C LEU A 87 5.69 -14.31 -10.91
N ASP A 88 6.16 -15.18 -10.00
CA ASP A 88 6.64 -14.76 -8.67
C ASP A 88 7.85 -13.85 -8.80
N ILE A 89 8.82 -14.25 -9.63
CA ILE A 89 10.05 -13.49 -9.87
C ILE A 89 9.72 -12.10 -10.41
N GLU A 90 8.86 -12.01 -11.41
CA GLU A 90 8.48 -10.73 -12.02
C GLU A 90 7.71 -9.85 -11.03
N THR A 91 6.76 -10.42 -10.31
CA THR A 91 5.94 -9.67 -9.35
C THR A 91 6.79 -9.15 -8.20
N LEU A 92 7.65 -9.99 -7.61
CA LEU A 92 8.56 -9.58 -6.55
C LEU A 92 9.56 -8.52 -7.03
N LYS A 93 10.08 -8.64 -8.25
CA LYS A 93 10.93 -7.60 -8.86
C LYS A 93 10.21 -6.26 -9.01
N GLN A 94 8.91 -6.24 -9.26
CA GLN A 94 8.17 -4.98 -9.38
C GLN A 94 7.76 -4.38 -8.03
N LEU A 95 7.56 -5.22 -7.01
CA LEU A 95 7.08 -4.80 -5.68
C LEU A 95 8.20 -4.44 -4.70
N HIS A 96 9.39 -5.05 -4.80
CA HIS A 96 10.43 -4.95 -3.75
C HIS A 96 10.87 -3.53 -3.38
N ASN A 97 10.80 -2.56 -4.30
CA ASN A 97 11.19 -1.17 -4.05
C ASN A 97 10.01 -0.22 -3.82
N ARG A 98 8.79 -0.74 -3.67
CA ARG A 98 7.56 0.07 -3.61
C ARG A 98 6.83 -0.03 -2.28
N VAL A 99 7.29 -0.88 -1.37
CA VAL A 99 6.72 -1.04 -0.03
C VAL A 99 7.72 -0.44 0.96
N SER A 100 7.23 0.39 1.89
CA SER A 100 8.05 1.15 2.84
C SER A 100 8.25 0.44 4.16
#